data_AF-A0A060CCR5-F1
#
_entry.id   AF-A0A060CCR5-F1
#
_cell.length_a   1.000
_cell.length_b   1.000
_cell.length_c   1.000
_cell.angle_alpha   90.00
_cell.angle_beta   90.00
_cell.angle_gamma   90.00
#
_symmetry.space_group_name_H-M   'P 1'
#
loop_
_entity.id
_entity.type
_entity.pdbx_description
1 polymer ?
#
loop_
_entity_poly.entity_id
_entity_poly.type
_entity_poly.pdbx_seq_one_letter_code
_entity_poly.pdbx_strand_id
1 'polypeptide(L)'
;MSFSITATALEQMAAFAPEVLASFRRLLASGAVELLAETSHHSLAALYSPRRVRRAGAPAPRRLPDAGWGATGKVFRNTELIASDAVAAQVAALGLRRAVHRGRRPPVRRAP
;
A
#
# COMPACT_ATOMS: atom_id res chain seq x y z
N MET A 1 5.51 4.49 12.94
CA MET A 1 5.38 5.25 11.66
C MET A 1 5.07 4.26 10.55
N SER A 2 4.29 4.63 9.53
CA SER A 2 3.93 3.70 8.44
C SER A 2 4.50 4.18 7.10
N PHE A 3 5.12 3.28 6.35
CA PHE A 3 5.68 3.58 5.02
C PHE A 3 4.88 2.92 3.92
N SER A 4 4.72 3.63 2.81
CA SER A 4 4.20 3.10 1.55
C SER A 4 5.36 3.12 0.55
N ILE A 5 5.85 1.94 0.16
CA ILE A 5 6.95 1.80 -0.78
C ILE A 5 6.52 0.84 -1.90
N THR A 6 6.58 1.31 -3.14
CA THR A 6 6.18 0.52 -4.32
C THR A 6 7.16 -0.62 -4.59
N ALA A 7 6.70 -1.68 -5.25
CA ALA A 7 7.59 -2.75 -5.71
C ALA A 7 8.68 -2.21 -6.65
N THR A 8 8.33 -1.28 -7.54
CA THR A 8 9.30 -0.62 -8.41
C THR A 8 10.40 0.10 -7.63
N ALA A 9 10.05 0.85 -6.58
CA ALA A 9 11.04 1.53 -5.76
C ALA A 9 11.96 0.53 -5.04
N LEU A 10 11.42 -0.59 -4.53
CA LEU A 10 12.22 -1.63 -3.90
C LEU A 10 13.18 -2.31 -4.88
N GLU A 11 12.73 -2.61 -6.10
CA GLU A 11 13.56 -3.17 -7.17
C GLU A 11 14.68 -2.20 -7.57
N GLN A 12 14.37 -0.90 -7.65
CA GLN A 12 15.36 0.13 -7.94
C GLN A 12 16.37 0.30 -6.80
N MET A 13 15.93 0.29 -5.53
CA MET A 13 16.86 0.33 -4.40
C MET A 13 17.75 -0.92 -4.39
N ALA A 14 17.21 -2.11 -4.67
CA ALA A 14 18.02 -3.33 -4.73
C ALA A 14 19.09 -3.26 -5.83
N ALA A 15 18.77 -2.67 -6.98
CA ALA A 15 19.69 -2.56 -8.11
C ALA A 15 20.73 -1.45 -7.97
N PHE A 16 20.36 -0.31 -7.38
CA PHE A 16 21.16 0.92 -7.46
C PHE A 16 21.58 1.51 -6.10
N ALA A 17 20.90 1.14 -5.01
CA ALA A 17 21.17 1.69 -3.66
C ALA A 17 20.86 0.64 -2.57
N PRO A 18 21.55 -0.51 -2.57
CA PRO A 18 21.24 -1.62 -1.67
C PRO A 18 21.37 -1.26 -0.18
N GLU A 19 22.22 -0.29 0.17
CA GLU A 19 22.37 0.27 1.51
C GLU A 19 21.10 0.99 2.00
N VAL A 20 20.38 1.66 1.09
CA VAL A 20 19.10 2.30 1.39
C VAL A 20 18.05 1.23 1.68
N LEU A 21 17.96 0.19 0.84
CA LEU A 21 17.06 -0.94 1.09
C LEU A 21 17.37 -1.62 2.44
N ALA A 22 18.66 -1.82 2.75
CA ALA A 22 19.09 -2.38 4.03
C ALA A 22 18.70 -1.50 5.22
N SER A 23 18.72 -0.16 5.07
CA SER A 23 18.28 0.76 6.13
C SER A 23 16.79 0.59 6.47
N PHE A 24 15.92 0.45 5.47
CA PHE A 24 14.50 0.18 5.71
C PHE A 24 14.26 -1.19 6.33
N ARG A 25 15.05 -2.21 5.95
CA ARG A 25 15.01 -3.54 6.60
C ARG A 25 15.33 -3.45 8.09
N ARG A 26 16.34 -2.67 8.48
CA ARG A 26 16.66 -2.43 9.90
C ARG A 26 15.52 -1.72 10.63
N LEU A 27 14.89 -0.72 9.99
CA LEU A 27 13.73 -0.04 10.56
C LEU A 27 12.57 -1.01 10.81
N LEU A 28 12.26 -1.89 9.85
CA LEU A 28 11.20 -2.90 10.02
C LEU A 28 11.53 -3.90 11.13
N ALA A 29 12.78 -4.38 11.18
CA ALA A 29 13.23 -5.29 12.21
C ALA A 29 13.17 -4.69 13.63
N SER A 30 13.28 -3.36 13.76
CA SER A 30 13.11 -2.68 15.05
C SER A 30 11.68 -2.70 15.60
N GLY A 31 10.68 -3.00 14.76
CA GLY A 31 9.26 -2.94 15.13
C GLY A 31 8.69 -1.52 15.25
N ALA A 32 9.50 -0.47 15.08
CA ALA A 32 9.03 0.92 15.17
C ALA A 32 8.26 1.40 13.93
N VAL A 33 8.36 0.64 12.82
CA VAL A 33 7.73 0.99 11.54
C VAL A 33 6.99 -0.20 10.94
N GLU A 34 5.96 0.09 10.15
CA GLU A 34 5.20 -0.91 9.39
C GLU A 34 5.12 -0.52 7.90
N LEU A 35 4.80 -1.49 7.05
CA LEU A 35 4.54 -1.26 5.63
C LEU A 35 3.04 -1.31 5.33
N LEU A 36 2.62 -0.35 4.53
CA LEU A 36 1.30 -0.33 3.92
C LEU A 36 1.32 -1.14 2.63
N ALA A 37 0.21 -1.84 2.35
CA ALA A 37 0.00 -2.41 1.02
C ALA A 37 -0.34 -1.27 0.04
N GLU A 38 0.26 -1.26 -1.14
CA GLU A 38 -0.02 -0.26 -2.18
C GLU A 38 0.08 -0.86 -3.59
N THR A 39 -0.11 -0.04 -4.63
CA THR A 39 0.04 -0.54 -6.01
C THR A 39 1.51 -0.69 -6.41
N SER A 40 1.85 -1.74 -7.17
CA SER A 40 3.25 -2.08 -7.46
C SER A 40 4.02 -1.03 -8.27
N HIS A 41 3.31 -0.24 -9.09
CA HIS A 41 3.86 0.81 -9.96
C HIS A 41 3.28 2.20 -9.64
N HIS A 42 2.74 2.42 -8.44
CA HIS A 42 2.02 3.66 -8.09
C HIS A 42 0.90 4.01 -9.09
N SER A 43 0.25 3.00 -9.64
CA SER A 43 -0.74 3.14 -10.72
C SER A 43 -2.14 3.46 -10.20
N LEU A 44 -2.95 4.17 -10.99
CA LEU A 44 -4.38 4.41 -10.74
C LEU A 44 -5.27 3.16 -10.98
N ALA A 45 -4.74 1.96 -10.71
CA ALA A 45 -5.39 0.68 -11.00
C ALA A 45 -6.80 0.55 -10.39
N ALA A 46 -7.06 1.18 -9.25
CA ALA A 46 -8.37 1.16 -8.59
C ALA A 46 -9.48 1.85 -9.38
N LEU A 47 -9.13 2.75 -10.32
CA LEU A 47 -10.09 3.41 -11.19
C LEU A 47 -10.49 2.57 -12.41
N TYR A 48 -9.59 1.71 -12.88
CA TYR A 48 -9.75 1.05 -14.18
C TYR A 48 -9.81 -0.47 -14.11
N SER A 49 -9.27 -1.10 -13.07
CA SER A 49 -9.16 -2.56 -13.01
C SER A 49 -9.07 -3.10 -11.57
N PRO A 50 -10.21 -3.53 -11.00
CA PRO A 50 -10.24 -4.24 -9.71
C PRO A 50 -9.31 -5.46 -9.67
N ARG A 51 -9.15 -6.15 -10.81
CA ARG A 51 -8.23 -7.29 -10.95
C ARG A 51 -6.76 -6.90 -10.77
N ARG A 52 -6.35 -5.72 -11.22
CA ARG A 52 -4.98 -5.20 -11.03
C ARG A 52 -4.74 -4.78 -9.59
N VAL A 53 -5.73 -4.19 -8.92
CA VAL A 53 -5.64 -3.90 -7.48
C VAL A 53 -5.47 -5.19 -6.67
N ARG A 54 -6.21 -6.25 -7.00
CA ARG A 54 -6.03 -7.59 -6.42
C ARG A 54 -4.62 -8.13 -6.54
N ARG A 55 -4.01 -8.00 -7.73
CA ARG A 55 -2.63 -8.43 -7.96
C ARG A 55 -1.61 -7.56 -7.21
N ALA A 56 -1.90 -6.29 -7.02
CA ALA A 56 -0.99 -5.37 -6.37
C ALA A 56 -1.06 -5.41 -4.83
N GLY A 57 -2.24 -5.65 -4.26
CA GLY A 57 -2.43 -5.90 -2.84
C GLY A 57 -2.05 -7.32 -2.39
N ALA A 58 -1.78 -8.22 -3.32
CA ALA A 58 -1.14 -9.50 -3.02
C ALA A 58 0.32 -9.27 -2.62
N PRO A 59 0.89 -10.07 -1.69
CA PRO A 59 2.29 -9.96 -1.31
C PRO A 59 3.17 -9.92 -2.56
N ALA A 60 4.10 -8.95 -2.59
CA ALA A 60 4.93 -8.65 -3.74
C ALA A 60 5.45 -9.94 -4.40
N PRO A 61 5.41 -10.06 -5.74
CA PRO A 61 5.69 -11.31 -6.43
C PRO A 61 7.13 -11.75 -6.17
N ARG A 62 7.33 -12.67 -5.22
CA ARG A 62 8.42 -13.66 -5.04
C ARG A 62 9.90 -13.21 -5.20
N ARG A 63 10.20 -11.95 -5.52
CA ARG A 63 11.55 -11.46 -5.84
C ARG A 63 12.25 -10.78 -4.65
N LEU A 64 11.52 -10.48 -3.58
CA LEU A 64 12.08 -10.01 -2.29
C LEU A 64 11.64 -10.91 -1.11
N PRO A 65 11.81 -12.25 -1.21
CA PRO A 65 11.27 -13.19 -0.22
C PRO A 65 11.92 -13.08 1.17
N ASP A 66 13.19 -12.66 1.26
CA ASP A 66 13.99 -12.81 2.48
C ASP A 66 13.82 -11.70 3.53
N ALA A 67 12.96 -10.73 3.26
CA ALA A 67 13.07 -9.44 3.91
C ALA A 67 11.85 -9.05 4.76
N GLY A 68 10.85 -9.94 4.90
CA GLY A 68 9.62 -9.63 5.63
C GLY A 68 8.69 -8.63 4.93
N TRP A 69 8.93 -8.35 3.64
CA TRP A 69 8.16 -7.42 2.79
C TRP A 69 6.94 -8.08 2.14
N GLY A 70 6.64 -9.34 2.50
CA GLY A 70 5.30 -9.87 2.26
C GLY A 70 4.31 -8.88 2.86
N ALA A 71 3.25 -8.53 2.13
CA ALA A 71 2.24 -7.59 2.59
C ALA A 71 1.62 -8.09 3.92
N THR A 72 2.25 -7.72 5.03
CA THR A 72 1.73 -7.87 6.39
C THR A 72 0.74 -6.73 6.70
N GLY A 73 0.72 -5.71 5.85
CA GLY A 73 -0.16 -4.56 5.93
C GLY A 73 -1.62 -4.99 5.90
N LYS A 74 -2.26 -4.96 7.07
CA LYS A 74 -3.73 -4.97 7.20
C LYS A 74 -4.38 -3.71 6.60
N VAL A 75 -3.56 -2.76 6.12
CA VAL A 75 -3.93 -1.42 5.69
C VAL A 75 -3.46 -1.18 4.26
N PHE A 76 -4.38 -0.81 3.37
CA PHE A 76 -4.11 -0.44 1.99
C PHE A 76 -3.98 1.07 1.82
N ARG A 77 -2.94 1.56 1.13
CA ARG A 77 -2.87 2.93 0.65
C ARG A 77 -3.15 2.93 -0.86
N ASN A 78 -4.32 3.43 -1.25
CA ASN A 78 -4.61 3.63 -2.66
C ASN A 78 -3.79 4.80 -3.22
N THR A 79 -3.43 4.71 -4.50
CA THR A 79 -2.72 5.75 -5.23
C THR A 79 -3.46 7.08 -5.14
N GLU A 80 -2.71 8.16 -4.91
CA GLU A 80 -3.20 9.52 -4.64
C GLU A 80 -4.26 9.64 -3.53
N LEU A 81 -4.37 8.64 -2.65
CA LEU A 81 -5.38 8.57 -1.60
C LEU A 81 -6.82 8.71 -2.13
N ILE A 82 -7.04 8.34 -3.39
CA ILE A 82 -8.35 8.39 -4.03
C ILE A 82 -9.29 7.46 -3.30
N ALA A 83 -10.42 8.00 -2.87
CA ALA A 83 -11.44 7.29 -2.15
C ALA A 83 -12.79 7.42 -2.84
N SER A 84 -13.46 6.30 -2.99
CA SER A 84 -14.86 6.18 -3.41
C SER A 84 -15.41 4.88 -2.85
N ASP A 85 -16.74 4.74 -2.80
CA ASP A 85 -17.38 3.51 -2.33
C ASP A 85 -16.97 2.30 -3.19
N ALA A 86 -16.74 2.53 -4.49
CA ALA A 86 -16.21 1.52 -5.39
C ALA A 86 -14.79 1.07 -5.02
N VAL A 87 -13.89 2.01 -4.70
CA VAL A 87 -12.54 1.67 -4.23
C VAL A 87 -12.59 0.97 -2.87
N ALA A 88 -13.45 1.41 -1.96
CA ALA A 88 -13.62 0.78 -0.65
C ALA A 88 -14.10 -0.67 -0.78
N ALA A 89 -15.08 -0.93 -1.66
CA ALA A 89 -15.55 -2.28 -1.95
C ALA A 89 -14.45 -3.17 -2.56
N GLN A 90 -13.62 -2.62 -3.45
CA GLN A 90 -12.48 -3.33 -4.02
C GLN A 90 -11.48 -3.73 -2.94
N VAL A 91 -11.10 -2.81 -2.04
CA VAL A 91 -10.14 -3.05 -0.95
C VAL A 91 -10.69 -4.06 0.06
N ALA A 92 -11.97 -3.95 0.44
CA ALA A 92 -12.63 -4.90 1.34
C ALA A 92 -12.58 -6.33 0.77
N ALA A 93 -12.75 -6.47 -0.55
CA ALA A 93 -12.69 -7.76 -1.24
C ALA A 93 -11.27 -8.38 -1.31
N LEU A 94 -10.23 -7.66 -0.87
CA LEU A 94 -8.85 -8.17 -0.76
C LEU A 94 -8.58 -8.84 0.59
N GLY A 95 -9.54 -8.81 1.54
CA GLY A 95 -9.30 -9.23 2.92
C GLY A 95 -8.46 -8.23 3.73
N LEU A 96 -8.20 -7.03 3.18
CA LEU A 96 -7.53 -5.93 3.87
C LEU A 96 -8.54 -5.27 4.83
N ARG A 97 -8.10 -4.98 6.05
CA ARG A 97 -9.00 -4.54 7.13
C ARG A 97 -9.25 -3.03 7.15
N ARG A 98 -8.33 -2.24 6.57
CA ARG A 98 -8.36 -0.78 6.62
C ARG A 98 -7.76 -0.19 5.34
N ALA A 99 -8.10 1.05 5.04
CA ALA A 99 -7.49 1.82 3.97
C ALA A 99 -7.14 3.24 4.44
N VAL A 100 -6.04 3.79 3.93
CA VAL A 100 -5.69 5.20 4.10
C VAL A 100 -6.38 6.00 3.00
N HIS A 101 -7.15 7.02 3.38
CA HIS A 101 -7.84 7.91 2.45
C HIS A 101 -7.60 9.38 2.79
N ARG A 102 -7.83 10.27 1.81
CA ARG A 102 -7.82 11.71 2.05
C ARG A 102 -8.89 12.06 3.11
N GLY A 103 -8.53 12.88 4.09
CA GLY A 103 -9.48 13.42 5.06
C GLY A 103 -10.67 14.07 4.34
N ARG A 104 -11.89 13.71 4.74
CA ARG A 104 -13.11 14.29 4.18
C ARG A 104 -13.76 15.16 5.25
N ARG A 105 -14.19 16.36 4.87
CA ARG A 105 -14.99 17.21 5.75
C ARG A 105 -16.28 16.42 6.07
N PRO A 106 -16.70 16.34 7.35
CA PRO A 106 -17.97 15.70 7.68
C PRO A 106 -19.10 16.37 6.87
N PRO A 107 -20.12 15.62 6.45
CA PRO A 107 -21.26 16.20 5.76
C PRO A 107 -21.82 17.32 6.63
N VAL A 108 -21.95 18.52 6.06
CA VAL A 108 -22.65 19.61 6.72
C VAL A 108 -24.08 19.12 6.90
N ARG A 109 -24.48 18.88 8.16
CA ARG A 109 -25.89 18.63 8.47
C ARG A 109 -26.64 19.86 8.00
N ARG A 110 -27.41 19.73 6.91
CA ARG A 110 -28.44 20.73 6.61
C ARG A 110 -29.43 20.63 7.77
N ALA A 111 -29.61 21.73 8.49
CA ALA A 111 -30.70 21.84 9.44
C ALA A 111 -32.02 21.54 8.70
N PRO A 112 -32.97 20.85 9.35
CA PRO A 112 -34.27 20.54 8.75
C PRO A 112 -35.01 21.79 8.29
#